data_AF-A0A3B9GCS1-F1
#
_entry.id   AF-A0A3B9GCS1-F1
#
_cell.length_a   1.000
_cell.length_b   1.000
_cell.length_c   1.000
_cell.angle_alpha   90.00
_cell.angle_beta   90.00
_cell.angle_gamma   90.00
#
_symmetry.space_group_name_H-M   'P 1'
#
loop_
_entity.id
_entity.type
_entity.pdbx_description
1 polymer ?
#
loop_
_entity_poly.entity_id
_entity_poly.type
_entity_poly.pdbx_seq_one_letter_code
_entity_poly.pdbx_strand_id
1 'polypeptide(L)'
;LADGRYVETVLIPASPALYGERSDRHTLCVSSQVGCAYGCKFCASGLDGFTRNLSAAEIVSQIILAEEMSGEKVNNLVFMGMGEP
;
A
#
# COMPACT_ATOMS: atom_id res chain seq x y z
N LEU A 1 6.30 -1.32 12.42
CA LEU A 1 5.90 -2.71 12.73
C LEU A 1 6.50 -3.11 14.09
N ALA A 2 6.00 -4.17 14.72
CA ALA A 2 6.43 -4.56 16.09
C ALA A 2 7.93 -4.89 16.20
N ASP A 3 8.54 -5.27 15.09
CA ASP A 3 9.96 -5.59 14.94
C ASP A 3 10.84 -4.37 14.57
N GLY A 4 10.30 -3.14 14.66
CA GLY A 4 11.04 -1.91 14.33
C GLY A 4 11.28 -1.68 12.84
N ARG A 5 10.71 -2.52 11.96
CA ARG A 5 10.72 -2.33 10.51
C ARG A 5 9.57 -1.43 10.05
N TYR A 6 9.71 -0.91 8.84
CA TYR A 6 8.75 0.00 8.22
C TYR A 6 8.30 -0.56 6.87
N VAL A 7 7.05 -0.26 6.54
CA VAL A 7 6.46 -0.45 5.21
C VAL A 7 5.65 0.77 4.86
N GLU A 8 5.41 0.99 3.56
CA GLU A 8 4.67 2.14 3.06
C GLU A 8 3.26 1.73 2.63
N THR A 9 2.32 2.67 2.75
CA THR A 9 0.95 2.56 2.25
C THR A 9 0.56 3.90 1.61
N VAL A 10 -0.16 3.87 0.49
CA VAL A 10 -0.51 5.08 -0.26
C VAL A 10 -2.00 5.14 -0.52
N LEU A 11 -2.65 6.19 -0.03
CA LEU A 11 -4.04 6.50 -0.36
C LEU A 11 -4.09 7.41 -1.60
N ILE A 12 -4.86 7.00 -2.60
CA ILE A 12 -5.00 7.67 -3.89
C ILE A 12 -6.48 7.98 -4.14
N PRO A 13 -6.93 9.21 -3.84
CA PRO A 13 -8.25 9.69 -4.20
C PRO A 13 -8.36 9.84 -5.73
N ALA A 14 -9.49 9.42 -6.30
CA ALA A 14 -9.73 9.59 -7.72
C ALA A 14 -9.83 11.07 -8.11
N SER A 15 -9.12 11.44 -9.17
CA SER A 15 -9.26 12.76 -9.78
C SER A 15 -10.62 12.89 -10.47
N PRO A 16 -11.18 14.11 -10.57
CA PRO A 16 -12.34 14.37 -11.42
C PRO A 16 -12.05 13.95 -12.87
N ALA A 17 -13.02 13.33 -13.55
CA ALA A 17 -12.84 12.92 -14.94
C ALA A 17 -12.70 14.15 -15.86
N LEU A 18 -11.93 14.01 -16.94
CA LEU A 18 -11.66 15.08 -17.94
C LEU A 18 -12.95 15.68 -18.56
N TYR A 19 -14.09 14.98 -18.46
CA TYR A 19 -15.40 15.39 -18.99
C TYR A 19 -16.58 15.09 -18.05
N GLY A 20 -16.38 14.81 -16.75
CA GLY A 20 -17.46 14.28 -15.91
C GLY A 20 -17.26 14.36 -14.40
N GLU A 21 -18.24 13.84 -13.68
CA GLU A 21 -18.39 13.93 -12.22
C GLU A 21 -17.19 13.38 -11.44
N ARG A 22 -17.03 13.88 -10.21
CA ARG A 22 -16.05 13.38 -9.26
C ARG A 22 -16.36 11.91 -8.94
N SER A 23 -15.36 11.04 -9.10
CA SER A 23 -15.44 9.68 -8.59
C SER A 23 -15.19 9.69 -7.08
N ASP A 24 -15.97 8.89 -6.35
CA ASP A 24 -15.84 8.60 -4.92
C ASP A 24 -14.78 7.52 -4.63
N ARG A 25 -13.99 7.13 -5.64
CA ARG A 25 -13.02 6.05 -5.49
C ARG A 25 -11.81 6.52 -4.69
N HIS A 26 -11.55 5.80 -3.59
CA HIS A 26 -10.37 5.92 -2.75
C HIS A 26 -9.59 4.61 -2.84
N THR A 27 -8.49 4.64 -3.60
CA THR A 27 -7.64 3.47 -3.80
C THR A 27 -6.53 3.45 -2.76
N LEU A 28 -6.39 2.34 -2.05
CA LEU A 28 -5.26 2.11 -1.17
C LEU A 28 -4.28 1.13 -1.80
N CYS A 29 -3.03 1.56 -1.91
CA CYS A 29 -1.90 0.74 -2.31
C CYS A 29 -1.28 0.10 -1.07
N VAL A 30 -1.39 -1.22 -0.97
CA VAL A 30 -0.94 -2.00 0.21
C VAL A 30 0.38 -2.73 -0.07
N SER A 31 1.23 -2.78 0.94
CA SER A 31 2.45 -3.59 0.96
C SER A 31 2.16 -5.01 1.49
N SER A 32 2.87 -6.01 0.96
CA SER A 32 2.77 -7.43 1.36
C SER A 32 4.03 -7.96 2.05
N GLN A 33 5.17 -7.29 1.88
CA GLN A 33 6.47 -7.69 2.45
C GLN A 33 7.23 -6.49 3.00
N VAL A 34 8.20 -6.77 3.89
CA VAL A 34 9.24 -5.80 4.25
C VAL A 34 10.38 -5.95 3.24
N GLY A 35 10.44 -5.01 2.30
CA GLY A 35 11.29 -5.12 1.11
C GLY A 35 10.68 -6.06 0.06
N CYS A 36 11.47 -6.57 -0.90
CA CYS A 36 10.98 -7.47 -1.95
C CYS A 36 12.03 -8.52 -2.37
N ALA A 37 11.62 -9.79 -2.44
CA ALA A 37 12.50 -10.91 -2.76
C ALA A 37 12.91 -11.00 -4.23
N TYR A 38 12.12 -10.41 -5.13
CA TYR A 38 12.34 -10.56 -6.56
C TYR A 38 13.53 -9.74 -7.08
N GLY A 39 13.92 -8.67 -6.38
CA GLY A 39 15.14 -7.92 -6.72
C GLY A 39 15.10 -7.21 -8.07
N CYS A 40 13.93 -6.74 -8.53
CA CYS A 40 13.79 -5.98 -9.76
C CYS A 40 14.69 -4.73 -9.74
N LYS A 41 15.62 -4.60 -10.69
CA LYS A 41 16.66 -3.55 -10.71
C LYS A 41 16.15 -2.11 -10.81
N PHE A 42 14.90 -1.94 -11.25
CA PHE A 42 14.23 -0.64 -11.36
C PHE A 42 13.33 -0.33 -10.16
N CYS A 43 13.13 -1.27 -9.24
CA CYS A 43 12.24 -1.14 -8.09
C CYS A 43 13.05 -0.85 -6.83
N ALA A 44 12.76 0.26 -6.14
CA ALA A 44 13.44 0.61 -4.89
C ALA A 44 13.28 -0.49 -3.82
N SER A 45 12.08 -1.05 -3.66
CA SER A 45 11.85 -2.16 -2.72
C SER A 45 12.62 -3.43 -3.10
N GLY A 46 12.92 -3.62 -4.39
CA GLY A 46 13.77 -4.71 -4.87
C GLY A 46 15.26 -4.47 -4.54
N LEU A 47 15.70 -3.21 -4.53
CA LEU A 47 17.07 -2.83 -4.14
C LEU A 47 17.31 -2.96 -2.63
N ASP A 48 16.29 -2.68 -1.81
CA ASP A 48 16.31 -2.89 -0.35
C ASP A 48 16.43 -4.37 0.06
N GLY A 49 16.16 -5.29 -0.88
CA GLY A 49 16.19 -6.72 -0.65
C GLY A 49 15.01 -7.22 0.18
N PHE A 50 14.98 -8.52 0.49
CA PHE A 50 13.91 -9.14 1.25
C PHE A 50 14.28 -9.32 2.72
N THR A 51 13.37 -8.92 3.61
CA THR A 51 13.49 -9.21 5.05
C THR A 51 12.52 -10.31 5.47
N ARG A 52 11.21 -10.11 5.27
CA ARG A 52 10.15 -11.05 5.65
C ARG A 52 8.81 -10.72 4.99
N ASN A 53 7.88 -11.66 5.07
CA ASN A 53 6.47 -11.41 4.76
C ASN A 53 5.78 -10.64 5.89
N LEU A 54 4.76 -9.87 5.52
CA LEU A 54 3.81 -9.31 6.48
C LEU A 54 2.80 -10.38 6.91
N SER A 55 2.38 -10.32 8.16
CA SER A 55 1.20 -11.06 8.61
C SER A 55 -0.07 -10.44 8.04
N ALA A 56 -1.15 -11.23 7.98
CA ALA A 56 -2.45 -10.71 7.56
C ALA A 56 -2.91 -9.51 8.41
N ALA A 57 -2.59 -9.52 9.72
CA ALA A 57 -2.89 -8.41 10.61
C ALA A 57 -2.13 -7.14 10.20
N GLU A 58 -0.84 -7.23 9.87
CA GLU A 58 -0.04 -6.09 9.41
C GLU A 58 -0.53 -5.51 8.08
N ILE A 59 -1.06 -6.36 7.18
CA ILE A 59 -1.68 -5.90 5.92
C ILE A 59 -2.99 -5.18 6.21
N VAL A 60 -3.88 -5.76 7.03
CA VAL A 60 -5.16 -5.13 7.40
C VAL A 60 -4.96 -3.83 8.17
N SER A 61 -3.93 -3.74 9.02
CA SER A 61 -3.60 -2.52 9.74
C SER A 61 -3.28 -1.34 8.82
N GLN A 62 -2.75 -1.57 7.62
CA GLN A 62 -2.52 -0.50 6.63
C GLN A 62 -3.84 0.14 6.19
N ILE A 63 -4.91 -0.66 6.07
CA ILE A 63 -6.25 -0.20 5.68
C ILE A 63 -6.86 0.62 6.82
N ILE A 64 -6.86 0.05 8.03
CA ILE A 64 -7.46 0.70 9.21
C ILE A 64 -6.76 2.04 9.48
N LEU A 65 -5.43 2.06 9.47
CA LEU A 65 -4.65 3.27 9.73
C LEU A 65 -4.87 4.33 8.64
N ALA A 66 -4.96 3.93 7.36
CA ALA A 66 -5.22 4.88 6.28
C ALA A 66 -6.61 5.52 6.39
N GLU A 67 -7.64 4.74 6.72
CA GLU A 67 -8.99 5.30 6.95
C GLU A 67 -9.03 6.21 8.18
N GLU A 68 -8.39 5.81 9.28
CA GLU A 68 -8.34 6.61 10.52
C GLU A 68 -7.60 7.94 10.32
N MET A 69 -6.48 7.92 9.60
CA MET A 69 -5.67 9.11 9.34
C MET A 69 -6.29 10.06 8.31
N SER A 70 -6.97 9.52 7.29
CA SER A 70 -7.57 10.33 6.22
C SER A 70 -8.99 10.81 6.53
N GLY A 71 -9.73 10.08 7.37
CA GLY A 71 -11.16 10.28 7.58
C GLY A 71 -12.02 9.80 6.40
N GLU A 72 -11.43 9.20 5.37
CA GLU A 72 -12.09 8.72 4.17
C GLU A 72 -12.20 7.19 4.18
N LYS A 73 -13.26 6.66 3.57
CA LYS A 73 -13.43 5.20 3.41
C LYS A 73 -12.73 4.70 2.17
N VAL A 74 -11.90 3.68 2.34
CA VAL A 74 -11.21 2.98 1.24
C VAL A 74 -12.21 2.03 0.58
N ASN A 75 -12.35 2.13 -0.73
CA ASN A 75 -13.28 1.28 -1.51
C ASN A 75 -12.59 0.56 -2.68
N ASN A 76 -11.29 0.74 -2.85
CA ASN A 76 -10.48 0.02 -3.83
C ASN A 76 -9.11 -0.32 -3.25
N LEU A 77 -8.63 -1.56 -3.45
CA LEU A 77 -7.36 -2.04 -2.92
C LEU A 77 -6.48 -2.54 -4.06
N VAL A 78 -5.20 -2.20 -4.04
CA VAL A 78 -4.18 -2.73 -4.96
C VAL A 78 -2.95 -3.19 -4.20
N PHE A 79 -2.46 -4.39 -4.52
CA PHE A 79 -1.21 -4.93 -3.98
C PHE A 79 -0.05 -4.47 -4.88
N MET A 80 0.35 -3.22 -4.71
CA MET A 80 1.39 -2.57 -5.51
C MET A 80 2.36 -1.75 -4.64
N GLY A 81 2.34 -1.97 -3.33
CA GLY A 81 3.29 -1.38 -2.39
C GLY A 81 4.61 -2.15 -2.40
N MET A 82 5.20 -2.33 -1.22
CA MET A 82 6.41 -3.11 -1.04
C MET A 82 6.11 -4.61 -1.02
N GLY A 83 6.80 -5.37 -1.88
CA GLY A 83 6.76 -6.84 -1.89
C GLY A 83 6.18 -7.44 -3.16
N GLU A 84 6.38 -8.76 -3.30
CA GLU A 84 5.67 -9.61 -4.27
C GLU A 84 4.50 -10.30 -3.53
N PRO A 85 3.23 -10.09 -3.95
CA PRO A 85 2.05 -10.68 -3.30
C PRO A 85 1.94 -12.21 -3.43
#